data_AF-A0A4Y2ING2-F1
#
_entry.id   AF-A0A4Y2ING2-F1
#
_cell.length_a   1.000
_cell.length_b   1.000
_cell.length_c   1.000
_cell.angle_alpha   90.00
_cell.angle_beta   90.00
_cell.angle_gamma   90.00
#
_symmetry.space_group_name_H-M   'P 1'
#
loop_
_entity.id
_entity.type
_entity.pdbx_description
1 polymer ?
#
loop_
_entity_poly.entity_id
_entity_poly.type
_entity_poly.pdbx_seq_one_letter_code
_entity_poly.pdbx_strand_id
1 'polypeptide(L)'
;MCGNGSRTRTVECSSDRETRDLSLCNADRKPVEFQSCTLGPCEEVKWTVSEWSGCQDSCSPSIQSRQVHCTNKDSALFPVDACDATEMPKVTKPCPKPARCEATWHASEWSEVSNPSLDMQV
;
A
#
# COMPACT_ATOMS: atom_id res chain seq x y z
N MET A 1 -9.22 -15.12 -4.47
CA MET A 1 -10.64 -14.71 -4.52
C MET A 1 -11.33 -15.32 -3.31
N CYS A 2 -12.15 -14.54 -2.62
CA CYS A 2 -12.86 -14.95 -1.40
C CYS A 2 -14.31 -14.45 -1.47
N GLY A 3 -15.18 -14.92 -0.57
CA GLY A 3 -16.59 -14.53 -0.54
C GLY A 3 -17.44 -15.27 -1.57
N ASN A 4 -18.44 -14.62 -2.16
CA ASN A 4 -19.35 -15.30 -3.07
C ASN A 4 -18.88 -15.18 -4.52
N GLY A 5 -18.92 -16.30 -5.22
CA GLY A 5 -18.57 -16.40 -6.63
C GLY A 5 -19.66 -17.09 -7.43
N SER A 6 -19.41 -17.21 -8.72
CA SER A 6 -20.26 -17.94 -9.65
C SER A 6 -19.39 -18.75 -10.59
N ARG A 7 -19.87 -19.94 -10.97
CA ARG A 7 -19.24 -20.78 -11.99
C ARG A 7 -20.23 -21.05 -13.11
N THR A 8 -19.71 -21.03 -14.33
CA THR A 8 -20.46 -21.29 -15.56
C THR A 8 -19.83 -22.46 -16.28
N ARG A 9 -20.66 -23.34 -16.84
CA ARG A 9 -20.23 -24.40 -17.76
C ARG A 9 -20.99 -24.28 -19.07
N THR A 10 -20.33 -24.63 -20.16
CA THR A 10 -20.99 -24.82 -21.46
C THR A 10 -21.81 -26.11 -21.40
N VAL A 11 -23.05 -26.06 -21.88
CA VAL A 11 -23.90 -27.22 -22.06
C VAL A 11 -24.21 -27.37 -23.54
N GLU A 12 -23.87 -28.52 -24.10
CA GLU A 12 -24.02 -28.82 -25.51
C GLU A 12 -24.91 -30.05 -25.69
N CYS A 13 -25.74 -30.04 -26.74
CA CYS A 13 -26.45 -31.21 -27.21
C CYS A 13 -25.53 -31.98 -28.17
N SER A 14 -25.39 -33.30 -28.02
CA SER A 14 -24.54 -34.10 -28.91
C SER A 14 -25.12 -35.48 -29.20
N SER A 15 -24.91 -35.98 -30.42
CA SER A 15 -25.17 -37.36 -30.84
C SER A 15 -23.92 -37.91 -31.52
N ASP A 16 -23.52 -39.15 -31.20
CA ASP A 16 -22.35 -39.80 -31.80
C ASP A 16 -21.05 -38.98 -31.69
N ARG A 17 -20.93 -38.22 -30.59
CA ARG A 17 -19.83 -37.25 -30.31
C ARG A 17 -19.79 -36.03 -31.22
N GLU A 18 -20.81 -35.81 -32.06
CA GLU A 18 -20.99 -34.57 -32.82
C GLU A 18 -21.95 -33.63 -32.11
N THR A 19 -21.60 -32.35 -32.00
CA THR A 19 -22.46 -31.30 -31.46
C THR A 19 -23.67 -31.08 -32.38
N ARG A 20 -24.84 -30.94 -31.78
CA ARG A 20 -26.15 -30.78 -32.44
C ARG A 20 -26.85 -29.52 -31.93
N ASP A 21 -27.89 -29.13 -32.66
CA ASP A 21 -28.77 -28.05 -32.23
C ASP A 21 -29.44 -28.39 -30.89
N LEU A 22 -29.52 -27.40 -29.99
CA LEU A 22 -30.08 -27.59 -28.64
C LEU A 22 -31.56 -28.01 -28.66
N SER A 23 -32.31 -27.65 -29.70
CA SER A 23 -33.74 -28.01 -29.86
C SER A 23 -33.97 -29.51 -30.03
N LEU A 24 -32.95 -30.27 -30.43
CA LEU A 24 -33.03 -31.72 -30.59
C LEU A 24 -32.92 -32.46 -29.24
N CYS A 25 -32.38 -31.81 -28.21
CA CYS A 25 -32.30 -32.35 -26.86
C CYS A 25 -33.53 -31.94 -26.03
N ASN A 26 -33.99 -32.83 -25.14
CA ASN A 26 -35.10 -32.52 -24.24
C ASN A 26 -34.71 -31.39 -23.26
N ALA A 27 -35.39 -30.26 -23.36
CA ALA A 27 -35.15 -29.08 -22.54
C ALA A 27 -35.28 -29.32 -21.02
N ASP A 28 -36.19 -30.20 -20.59
CA ASP A 28 -36.39 -30.55 -19.17
C ASP A 28 -35.20 -31.29 -18.57
N ARG A 29 -34.37 -31.90 -19.43
CA ARG A 29 -33.14 -32.61 -19.03
C ARG A 29 -31.89 -31.75 -19.19
N LYS A 30 -32.02 -30.50 -19.64
CA LYS A 30 -30.88 -29.60 -19.81
C LYS A 30 -30.19 -29.38 -18.46
N PRO A 31 -28.89 -29.72 -18.32
CA PRO A 31 -28.17 -29.47 -17.08
C PRO A 31 -28.08 -27.97 -16.76
N VAL A 32 -28.00 -27.63 -15.47
CA VAL A 32 -27.78 -26.24 -15.04
C VAL A 32 -26.44 -25.71 -15.57
N GLU A 33 -26.46 -24.57 -16.26
CA GLU A 33 -25.25 -23.94 -16.83
C GLU A 33 -24.55 -23.04 -15.83
N PHE A 34 -25.29 -22.50 -14.87
CA PHE A 34 -24.82 -21.55 -13.89
C PHE A 34 -25.04 -22.07 -12.48
N GLN A 35 -24.06 -21.87 -11.61
CA GLN A 35 -24.20 -22.15 -10.20
C GLN A 35 -23.40 -21.16 -9.34
N SER A 36 -24.02 -20.67 -8.27
CA SER A 36 -23.31 -19.92 -7.23
C SER A 36 -22.33 -20.83 -6.47
N CYS A 37 -21.19 -20.27 -6.06
CA CYS A 37 -20.22 -20.95 -5.22
C CYS A 37 -19.73 -20.05 -4.10
N THR A 38 -19.36 -20.65 -2.98
CA THR A 38 -18.70 -19.93 -1.88
C THR A 38 -17.20 -20.15 -2.01
N LEU A 39 -16.48 -19.07 -2.29
CA LEU A 39 -15.05 -18.95 -2.11
C LEU A 39 -14.86 -18.64 -0.62
N GLY A 40 -13.84 -19.20 0.04
CA GLY A 40 -13.70 -19.12 1.50
C GLY A 40 -13.81 -17.69 2.09
N PRO A 41 -13.87 -17.56 3.42
CA PRO A 41 -13.98 -16.25 4.08
C PRO A 41 -12.91 -15.29 3.56
N CYS A 42 -13.29 -14.04 3.32
CA CYS A 42 -12.32 -13.01 3.03
C CYS A 42 -11.52 -12.71 4.29
N GLU A 43 -10.20 -12.65 4.15
CA GLU A 43 -9.34 -12.12 5.19
C GLU A 43 -9.72 -10.65 5.40
N GLU A 44 -10.11 -10.32 6.62
CA GLU A 44 -10.38 -8.95 7.01
C GLU A 44 -9.04 -8.27 7.31
N VAL A 45 -8.68 -7.30 6.47
CA VAL A 45 -7.44 -6.52 6.58
C VAL A 45 -7.73 -5.08 6.93
N LYS A 46 -6.80 -4.47 7.67
CA LYS A 46 -6.88 -3.08 8.09
C LYS A 46 -5.51 -2.42 8.10
N TRP A 47 -5.52 -1.10 8.07
CA TRP A 47 -4.30 -0.33 8.28
C TRP A 47 -3.85 -0.42 9.74
N THR A 48 -2.61 -0.83 9.94
CA THR A 48 -1.91 -0.80 11.22
C THR A 48 -0.71 0.14 11.10
N VAL A 49 -0.43 0.87 12.17
CA VAL A 49 0.62 1.91 12.19
C VAL A 49 1.60 1.66 13.31
N SER A 50 2.88 2.00 13.10
CA SER A 50 3.86 2.07 14.18
C SER A 50 3.68 3.35 14.99
N GLU A 51 4.42 3.42 16.10
CA GLU A 51 4.69 4.69 16.77
C GLU A 51 5.40 5.67 15.82
N TRP A 52 5.22 6.96 16.10
CA TRP A 52 5.95 8.01 15.41
C TRP A 52 7.42 8.00 15.82
N SER A 53 8.30 8.30 14.88
CA SER A 53 9.69 8.62 15.19
C SER A 53 9.76 9.83 16.12
N GLY A 54 10.84 9.92 16.89
CA GLY A 54 11.12 11.12 17.67
C GLY A 54 11.31 12.34 16.76
N CYS A 55 11.12 13.53 17.35
CA CYS A 55 11.51 14.78 16.71
C CYS A 55 12.96 15.09 17.07
N GLN A 56 13.79 15.29 16.05
CA GLN A 56 15.09 15.93 16.18
C GLN A 56 14.90 17.44 16.39
N ASP A 57 15.97 18.15 16.80
CA ASP A 57 16.04 19.60 17.07
C ASP A 57 14.77 20.38 16.72
N SER A 58 13.94 20.56 17.72
CA SER A 58 12.57 21.08 17.58
C SER A 58 12.48 22.52 17.06
N CYS A 59 13.61 23.23 17.02
CA CYS A 59 13.72 24.62 16.57
C CYS A 59 13.92 24.79 15.07
N SER A 60 14.30 23.73 14.37
CA SER A 60 14.28 23.71 12.92
C SER A 60 13.01 22.98 12.44
N PRO A 61 12.45 23.34 11.26
CA PRO A 61 11.37 22.56 10.67
C PRO A 61 11.82 21.10 10.50
N SER A 62 11.27 20.22 11.32
CA SER A 62 11.54 18.79 11.28
C SER A 62 10.24 18.00 11.12
N ILE A 63 10.37 16.76 10.65
CA ILE A 63 9.28 15.84 10.37
C ILE A 63 9.49 14.58 11.18
N GLN A 64 8.41 14.04 11.73
CA GLN A 64 8.39 12.68 12.26
C GLN A 64 7.68 11.75 11.27
N SER A 65 8.17 10.52 11.18
CA SER A 65 7.64 9.48 10.29
C SER A 65 7.16 8.28 11.09
N ARG A 66 6.30 7.46 10.48
CA ARG A 66 5.89 6.16 11.03
C ARG A 66 5.72 5.15 9.90
N GLN A 67 5.73 3.88 10.24
CA GLN A 67 5.40 2.82 9.30
C GLN A 67 3.90 2.60 9.25
N VAL A 68 3.40 2.24 8.07
CA VAL A 68 2.00 1.94 7.79
C VAL A 68 1.96 0.62 7.03
N HIS A 69 1.23 -0.36 7.57
CA HIS A 69 1.13 -1.70 7.01
C HIS A 69 -0.33 -2.12 6.88
N CYS A 70 -0.65 -2.87 5.83
CA CYS A 70 -1.92 -3.56 5.72
C CYS A 70 -1.79 -4.92 6.40
N THR A 71 -2.60 -5.19 7.42
CA THR A 71 -2.50 -6.43 8.21
C THR A 71 -3.85 -7.03 8.54
N ASN A 72 -3.92 -8.34 8.69
CA ASN A 72 -5.10 -9.01 9.24
C ASN A 72 -5.09 -9.03 10.80
N LYS A 73 -6.09 -9.68 11.39
CA LYS A 73 -6.23 -9.84 12.85
C LYS A 73 -5.03 -10.52 13.53
N ASP A 74 -4.32 -11.39 12.82
CA ASP A 74 -3.15 -12.13 13.31
C ASP A 74 -1.84 -11.37 13.08
N SER A 75 -1.93 -10.09 12.68
CA SER A 75 -0.78 -9.22 12.34
C SER A 75 0.05 -9.71 11.16
N ALA A 76 -0.50 -10.59 10.30
CA ALA A 76 0.16 -10.97 9.06
C ALA A 76 0.15 -9.80 8.08
N LEU A 77 1.26 -9.60 7.35
CA LEU A 77 1.41 -8.53 6.36
C LEU A 77 0.71 -8.90 5.04
N PHE A 78 -0.01 -7.93 4.48
CA PHE A 78 -0.67 -8.01 3.19
C PHE A 78 -0.16 -6.92 2.23
N PRO A 79 -0.36 -7.09 0.91
CA PRO A 79 -0.15 -6.02 -0.06
C PRO A 79 -0.87 -4.73 0.32
N VAL A 80 -0.27 -3.58 0.03
CA VAL A 80 -0.81 -2.24 0.37
C VAL A 80 -2.19 -1.98 -0.26
N ASP A 81 -2.42 -2.52 -1.45
CA ASP A 81 -3.66 -2.40 -2.22
C ASP A 81 -4.78 -3.34 -1.71
N ALA A 82 -4.48 -4.24 -0.77
CA ALA A 82 -5.50 -5.05 -0.11
C ALA A 82 -6.33 -4.23 0.90
N CYS A 83 -5.76 -3.15 1.43
CA CYS A 83 -6.46 -2.20 2.31
C CYS A 83 -7.03 -1.02 1.51
N ASP A 84 -8.11 -0.42 2.01
CA ASP A 84 -8.75 0.73 1.37
C ASP A 84 -7.79 1.94 1.35
N ALA A 85 -7.39 2.37 0.15
CA ALA A 85 -6.48 3.50 -0.05
C ALA A 85 -7.05 4.82 0.48
N THR A 86 -8.38 4.97 0.58
CA THR A 86 -9.03 6.16 1.13
C THR A 86 -8.85 6.30 2.64
N GLU A 87 -8.64 5.17 3.32
CA GLU A 87 -8.40 5.11 4.76
C GLU A 87 -6.91 5.12 5.12
N MET A 88 -6.01 5.23 4.13
CA MET A 88 -4.57 5.14 4.34
C MET A 88 -4.08 6.21 5.35
N PRO A 89 -3.50 5.80 6.49
CA PRO A 89 -3.02 6.75 7.48
C PRO A 89 -1.82 7.56 6.98
N LYS A 90 -1.68 8.79 7.50
CA LYS A 90 -0.50 9.64 7.21
C LYS A 90 0.79 8.94 7.64
N VAL A 91 1.80 8.97 6.76
CA VAL A 91 3.13 8.39 6.99
C VAL A 91 4.09 9.40 7.64
N THR A 92 3.82 10.70 7.45
CA THR A 92 4.62 11.80 7.98
C THR A 92 3.74 12.87 8.63
N LYS A 93 4.28 13.58 9.61
CA LYS A 93 3.68 14.81 10.15
C LYS A 93 4.77 15.79 10.63
N PRO A 94 4.50 17.11 10.66
CA PRO A 94 5.44 18.07 11.21
C PRO A 94 5.71 17.83 12.70
N CYS A 95 6.91 18.16 13.14
CA CYS A 95 7.24 18.18 14.55
C CYS A 95 6.56 19.37 15.27
N PRO A 96 6.18 19.20 16.55
CA PRO A 96 5.71 20.31 17.37
C PRO A 96 6.82 21.35 17.52
N LYS A 97 6.50 22.62 17.25
CA LYS A 97 7.43 23.72 17.49
C LYS A 97 7.47 24.03 19.00
N PRO A 98 8.65 24.17 19.62
CA PRO A 98 8.75 24.59 21.00
C PRO A 98 8.31 26.05 21.14
N ALA A 99 7.89 26.44 22.34
CA ALA A 99 7.41 27.80 22.61
C ALA A 99 8.49 28.88 22.42
N ARG A 100 9.77 28.52 22.60
CA ARG A 100 10.92 29.40 22.41
C ARG A 100 12.05 28.60 21.81
N CYS A 101 12.74 29.22 20.86
CA CYS A 101 14.00 28.75 20.34
C CYS A 101 15.09 29.70 20.82
N GLU A 102 16.13 29.15 21.43
CA GLU A 102 17.29 29.93 21.81
C GLU A 102 18.06 30.31 20.54
N ALA A 103 18.38 31.59 20.41
CA ALA A 103 19.23 32.05 19.32
C ALA A 103 20.68 31.68 19.63
N THR A 104 21.27 30.81 18.81
CA THR A 104 22.66 30.35 18.96
C THR A 104 23.49 30.76 17.75
N TRP A 105 24.78 31.03 17.96
CA TRP A 105 25.72 31.31 16.89
C TRP A 105 26.13 30.00 16.20
N HIS A 106 26.09 29.99 14.87
CA HIS A 106 26.63 28.90 14.06
C HIS A 106 27.65 29.51 13.09
N ALA A 107 28.86 28.96 13.06
CA ALA A 107 29.87 29.31 12.08
C ALA A 107 29.71 28.43 10.83
N SER A 108 29.90 29.00 9.65
CA SER A 108 30.07 28.21 8.43
C SER A 108 31.46 27.57 8.41
N GLU A 109 31.70 26.70 7.42
CA GLU A 109 33.06 26.30 7.07
C GLU A 109 33.92 27.52 6.71
N TRP A 110 35.23 27.42 6.97
CA TRP A 110 36.19 28.45 6.61
C TRP A 110 36.29 28.58 5.09
N SER A 111 36.44 29.82 4.60
CA SER A 111 36.74 30.05 3.18
C SER A 111 38.13 29.51 2.82
N GLU A 112 38.35 29.20 1.56
CA GLU A 112 39.70 28.90 1.06
C GLU A 112 40.66 30.06 1.30
N VAL A 113 41.94 29.74 1.53
CA VAL A 113 42.97 30.75 1.83
C VAL A 113 43.15 31.65 0.61
N SER A 114 42.88 32.94 0.77
CA SER A 114 43.26 33.95 -0.21
C SER A 114 44.78 34.12 -0.16
N ASN A 115 45.47 33.59 -1.18
CA ASN A 115 46.93 33.65 -1.28
C ASN A 115 47.39 35.12 -1.31
N PRO A 116 48.15 35.62 -0.31
CA PRO A 116 48.82 36.91 -0.44
C PRO A 116 49.99 36.69 -1.41
N SER A 117 49.92 37.38 -2.54
CA SER A 117 50.88 37.36 -3.65
C SER A 117 52.34 37.24 -3.23
N LEU A 118 53.11 36.48 -4.04
CA LEU A 118 54.56 36.57 -4.17
C LEU A 118 55.05 38.02 -4.10
N ASP A 119 55.43 38.51 -2.92
CA ASP A 119 56.24 39.71 -2.79
C ASP A 119 56.93 39.73 -1.42
N MET A 120 57.94 38.89 -1.25
CA MET A 120 59.07 39.16 -0.36
C MET A 120 60.20 38.18 -0.65
N GLN A 121 61.06 38.55 -1.58
CA GLN A 121 62.47 38.19 -1.50
C GLN A 121 63.30 39.42 -1.91
N VAL A 122 63.91 39.97 -0.86
CA VAL A 122 65.00 40.95 -0.85
C VAL A 122 66.18 40.43 -1.66
#